data_AF-W4V2V9-F1
#
_entry.id   AF-W4V2V9-F1
#
_cell.length_a   1.000
_cell.length_b   1.000
_cell.length_c   1.000
_cell.angle_alpha   90.00
_cell.angle_beta   90.00
_cell.angle_gamma   90.00
#
_symmetry.space_group_name_H-M   'P 1'
#
loop_
_entity.id
_entity.type
_entity.pdbx_description
1 polymer ?
#
loop_
_entity_poly.entity_id
_entity_poly.type
_entity_poly.pdbx_seq_one_letter_code
_entity_poly.pdbx_strand_id
1 'polypeptide(L)'
;MEYEHAAIMEVGWDPAHSPVSKDFNPLSTHRVRASGINPVECDLAWWIKNLSRGEQYVSDGNPDTITVPAGKEDKIDKDKLKDKELIVY
;
A
#
# COMPACT_ATOMS: atom_id res chain seq x y z
N MET A 1 30.51 -5.12 7.26
CA MET A 1 29.25 -4.56 6.75
C MET A 1 28.42 -5.76 6.32
N GLU A 2 27.32 -6.02 7.02
CA GLU A 2 26.43 -7.12 6.69
C GLU A 2 25.38 -6.65 5.68
N TYR A 3 24.94 -7.56 4.81
CA TYR A 3 23.92 -7.27 3.83
C TYR A 3 22.53 -7.42 4.46
N GLU A 4 21.69 -6.40 4.29
CA GLU A 4 20.34 -6.35 4.82
C GLU A 4 19.32 -6.13 3.69
N HIS A 5 18.24 -6.88 3.71
CA HIS A 5 17.11 -6.68 2.80
C HIS A 5 16.16 -5.63 3.37
N ALA A 6 16.03 -4.48 2.71
CA ALA A 6 15.00 -3.51 3.05
C ALA A 6 13.57 -4.01 2.71
N ALA A 7 13.46 -4.84 1.69
CA ALA A 7 12.22 -5.54 1.31
C ALA A 7 12.53 -6.77 0.44
N ILE A 8 11.59 -7.71 0.37
CA ILE A 8 11.61 -8.86 -0.54
C ILE A 8 10.35 -8.80 -1.40
N MET A 9 10.54 -8.82 -2.72
CA MET A 9 9.46 -8.60 -3.68
C MET A 9 8.98 -9.93 -4.25
N GLU A 10 7.81 -10.36 -3.81
CA GLU A 10 7.24 -11.66 -4.16
C GLU A 10 6.43 -11.60 -5.46
N VAL A 11 6.11 -12.78 -5.98
CA VAL A 11 5.08 -12.92 -7.02
C VAL A 11 3.74 -12.74 -6.31
N GLY A 12 2.96 -11.75 -6.76
CA GLY A 12 1.63 -11.48 -6.23
C GLY A 12 0.64 -11.20 -7.35
N TRP A 13 -0.61 -11.00 -6.96
CA TRP A 13 -1.69 -10.58 -7.85
C TRP A 13 -2.46 -9.39 -7.27
N ASP A 14 -2.15 -8.96 -6.05
CA ASP A 14 -2.83 -7.92 -5.30
C ASP A 14 -1.90 -6.76 -4.91
N PRO A 15 -2.45 -5.56 -4.63
CA PRO A 15 -1.67 -4.44 -4.11
C PRO A 15 -1.16 -4.73 -2.70
N ALA A 16 0.11 -4.43 -2.44
CA ALA A 16 0.66 -4.52 -1.09
C ALA A 16 -0.03 -3.55 -0.12
N HIS A 17 -0.09 -3.96 1.15
CA HIS A 17 -0.56 -3.09 2.23
C HIS A 17 0.35 -1.85 2.39
N SER A 18 -0.23 -0.75 2.88
CA SER A 18 0.54 0.46 3.21
C SER A 18 1.60 0.15 4.28
N PRO A 19 2.80 0.79 4.24
CA PRO A 19 3.86 0.56 5.23
C PRO A 19 3.45 0.73 6.69
N VAL A 20 2.45 1.57 6.97
CA VAL A 20 1.91 1.80 8.32
C VAL A 20 0.80 0.84 8.72
N SER A 21 0.44 -0.12 7.86
CA SER A 21 -0.56 -1.14 8.17
C SER A 21 0.03 -2.19 9.12
N LYS A 22 -0.83 -2.73 9.99
CA LYS A 22 -0.53 -3.91 10.82
C LYS A 22 -0.18 -5.14 9.99
N ASP A 23 -0.76 -5.25 8.79
CA ASP A 23 -0.62 -6.40 7.91
C ASP A 23 0.57 -6.26 6.93
N PHE A 24 1.30 -5.14 6.97
CA PHE A 24 2.45 -4.94 6.10
C PHE A 24 3.72 -5.60 6.65
N ASN A 25 4.26 -6.53 5.86
CA ASN A 25 5.57 -7.15 6.07
C ASN A 25 6.51 -6.78 4.91
N PRO A 26 7.57 -5.97 5.11
CA PRO A 26 8.49 -5.61 4.05
C PRO A 26 9.22 -6.82 3.46
N LEU A 27 9.42 -7.89 4.23
CA LEU A 27 10.09 -9.11 3.79
C LEU A 27 9.16 -10.10 3.05
N SER A 28 7.92 -9.69 2.74
CA SER A 28 6.94 -10.44 1.94
C SER A 28 6.01 -9.44 1.25
N THR A 29 6.58 -8.67 0.33
CA THR A 29 5.83 -7.62 -0.39
C THR A 29 5.35 -8.16 -1.73
N HIS A 30 4.05 -8.41 -1.84
CA HIS A 30 3.39 -8.76 -3.10
C HIS A 30 3.49 -7.61 -4.11
N ARG A 31 3.54 -7.95 -5.39
CA ARG A 31 3.53 -6.97 -6.49
C ARG A 31 2.40 -7.24 -7.45
N VAL A 32 1.73 -6.16 -7.84
CA VAL A 32 0.86 -6.16 -9.00
C VAL A 32 1.71 -6.23 -10.26
N ARG A 33 1.35 -7.16 -11.16
CA ARG A 33 2.00 -7.30 -12.45
C ARG A 33 1.71 -6.08 -13.33
N ALA A 34 2.72 -5.56 -14.01
CA ALA A 34 2.53 -4.52 -15.03
C ALA A 34 1.67 -5.05 -16.20
N SER A 35 0.80 -4.20 -16.74
CA SER A 35 -0.01 -4.53 -17.91
C SER A 35 0.87 -4.78 -19.13
N GLY A 36 0.69 -5.94 -19.76
CA GLY A 36 1.36 -6.30 -21.01
C GLY A 36 0.57 -5.87 -22.24
N ILE A 37 1.03 -6.29 -23.42
CA ILE A 37 0.28 -6.11 -24.69
C ILE A 37 -1.11 -6.75 -24.60
N ASN A 38 -1.18 -7.93 -23.99
CA ASN A 38 -2.42 -8.63 -23.70
C ASN A 38 -2.72 -8.46 -22.20
N PRO A 39 -3.83 -7.79 -21.83
CA PRO A 39 -4.26 -7.67 -20.45
C PRO A 39 -4.56 -9.05 -19.85
N VAL A 40 -4.28 -9.21 -18.56
CA VAL A 40 -4.67 -10.39 -17.78
C VAL A 40 -5.38 -9.97 -16.52
N GLU A 41 -6.16 -10.89 -15.95
CA GLU A 41 -6.80 -10.68 -14.66
C GLU A 41 -5.75 -10.32 -13.59
N CYS A 42 -6.10 -9.36 -12.73
CA CYS A 42 -5.25 -8.86 -11.65
C CYS A 42 -3.92 -8.20 -12.10
N ASP A 43 -3.78 -7.79 -13.36
CA ASP A 43 -2.72 -6.85 -13.77
C ASP A 43 -3.03 -5.40 -13.34
N LEU A 44 -2.07 -4.51 -13.53
CA LEU A 44 -2.17 -3.10 -13.11
C LEU A 44 -3.41 -2.40 -13.68
N ALA A 45 -3.70 -2.57 -14.97
CA ALA A 45 -4.86 -1.96 -15.62
C ALA A 45 -6.17 -2.57 -15.10
N TRP A 46 -6.19 -3.88 -14.83
CA TRP A 46 -7.32 -4.54 -14.19
C TRP A 46 -7.58 -3.92 -12.81
N TRP A 47 -6.56 -3.78 -11.95
CA TRP A 47 -6.73 -3.16 -10.63
C TRP A 47 -7.22 -1.72 -10.73
N ILE A 48 -6.59 -0.88 -11.54
CA ILE A 48 -6.99 0.53 -11.71
C ILE A 48 -8.45 0.63 -12.15
N LYS A 49 -8.90 -0.25 -13.07
CA LYS A 49 -10.28 -0.27 -13.55
C LYS A 49 -11.29 -0.71 -12.48
N ASN A 50 -10.90 -1.63 -11.59
CA ASN A 50 -11.80 -2.23 -10.59
C ASN A 50 -11.78 -1.53 -9.24
N LEU A 51 -10.87 -0.58 -8.99
CA LEU A 51 -10.89 0.25 -7.78
C LEU A 51 -12.13 1.14 -7.74
N SER A 52 -12.91 1.00 -6.67
CA SER A 52 -14.03 1.91 -6.39
C SER A 52 -13.53 3.31 -6.02
N ARG A 53 -14.41 4.32 -6.13
CA ARG A 53 -14.06 5.70 -5.76
C ARG A 53 -13.62 5.84 -4.30
N GLY A 54 -14.16 5.02 -3.38
CA GLY A 54 -13.78 5.03 -1.97
C GLY A 54 -12.46 4.31 -1.65
N GLU A 55 -11.91 3.55 -2.60
CA GLU A 55 -10.60 2.91 -2.48
C GLU A 55 -9.49 3.75 -3.12
N GLN A 56 -9.86 4.69 -3.99
CA GLN A 56 -8.94 5.65 -4.58
C GLN A 56 -8.60 6.74 -3.57
N TYR A 57 -7.32 6.92 -3.30
CA TYR A 57 -6.81 8.01 -2.48
C TYR A 57 -5.87 8.88 -3.32
N VAL A 58 -6.02 10.20 -3.20
CA VAL A 58 -5.12 11.19 -3.80
C VAL A 58 -4.43 11.91 -2.65
N SER A 59 -3.11 11.79 -2.61
CA SER A 59 -2.30 12.46 -1.59
C SER A 59 -2.33 13.98 -1.80
N ASP A 60 -2.37 14.73 -0.70
CA ASP A 60 -2.16 16.17 -0.66
C ASP A 60 -0.67 16.56 -0.77
N GLY A 61 0.22 15.57 -0.72
CA GLY A 61 1.66 15.73 -0.85
C GLY A 61 2.37 16.12 0.44
N ASN A 62 1.70 16.17 1.59
CA ASN A 62 2.34 16.51 2.86
C ASN A 62 3.09 15.30 3.44
N PRO A 63 4.44 15.33 3.50
CA PRO A 63 5.23 14.19 3.99
C PRO A 63 5.07 13.93 5.49
N ASP A 64 4.58 14.90 6.27
CA ASP A 64 4.47 14.80 7.72
C ASP A 64 3.15 14.17 8.17
N THR A 65 2.27 13.83 7.23
CA THR A 65 0.93 13.29 7.51
C THR A 65 0.72 11.91 6.90
N ILE A 66 -0.11 11.12 7.56
CA ILE A 66 -0.66 9.86 7.08
C ILE A 66 -2.16 9.97 7.16
N THR A 67 -2.85 9.71 6.05
CA THR A 67 -4.30 9.90 5.97
C THR A 67 -5.00 8.56 5.79
N VAL A 68 -6.04 8.32 6.58
CA VAL A 68 -6.83 7.09 6.56
C VAL A 68 -8.33 7.42 6.52
N PRO A 69 -9.16 6.69 5.76
CA PRO A 69 -10.61 6.87 5.82
C PRO A 69 -11.15 6.52 7.21
N ALA A 70 -12.20 7.21 7.64
CA ALA A 70 -12.94 6.87 8.85
C ALA A 70 -13.40 5.39 8.84
N GLY A 71 -13.22 4.70 9.97
CA GLY A 71 -13.55 3.28 10.14
C GLY A 71 -12.45 2.30 9.70
N LYS A 72 -11.24 2.78 9.39
CA LYS A 72 -10.06 1.93 9.07
C LYS A 72 -8.85 2.20 9.97
N GLU A 73 -9.01 3.03 11.00
CA GLU A 73 -7.97 3.42 11.95
C GLU A 73 -7.42 2.21 12.72
N ASP A 74 -8.27 1.19 12.92
CA ASP A 74 -7.92 -0.06 13.58
C ASP A 74 -6.88 -0.89 12.79
N LYS A 75 -6.71 -0.64 11.49
CA LYS A 75 -5.72 -1.30 10.64
C LYS A 75 -4.34 -0.67 10.67
N ILE A 76 -4.21 0.48 11.33
CA ILE A 76 -2.95 1.24 11.43
C ILE A 76 -2.14 0.73 12.61
N ASP A 77 -0.87 0.45 12.35
CA ASP A 77 0.14 0.24 13.37
C ASP A 77 0.67 1.60 13.82
N LYS A 78 0.31 2.00 15.06
CA LYS A 78 0.65 3.32 15.61
C LYS A 78 2.15 3.48 15.82
N ASP A 79 2.88 2.39 16.05
CA ASP A 79 4.33 2.46 16.25
C ASP A 79 5.04 2.79 14.92
N LYS A 80 4.43 2.41 13.79
CA LYS A 80 4.94 2.71 12.44
C LYS A 80 4.65 4.16 11.98
N LEU A 81 3.79 4.90 12.67
CA LEU A 81 3.55 6.32 12.39
C LEU A 81 4.76 7.19 12.71
N LYS A 82 5.56 6.80 13.70
CA LYS A 82 6.71 7.58 14.20
C LYS A 82 6.28 9.00 14.54
N ASP A 83 6.84 10.00 13.86
CA ASP A 83 6.61 11.42 14.11
C ASP A 83 5.50 12.02 13.23
N LYS A 84 4.83 11.18 12.42
CA LYS A 84 3.79 11.63 11.47
C LYS A 84 2.43 11.79 12.15
N GLU A 85 1.71 12.82 11.75
CA GLU A 85 0.33 13.05 12.17
C GLU A 85 -0.63 12.11 11.43
N LEU A 86 -1.55 11.47 12.16
CA LEU A 86 -2.61 10.66 11.56
C LEU A 86 -3.86 11.52 11.34
N ILE A 87 -4.26 11.66 10.08
CA ILE A 87 -5.49 12.35 9.67
C ILE A 87 -6.56 11.32 9.31
N VAL A 88 -7.73 11.47 9.91
CA VAL A 88 -8.92 10.68 9.56
C VAL A 88 -9.88 11.56 8.77
N TYR A 89 -10.38 11.06 7.63
CA TYR A 89 -11.30 11.79 6.74
C TYR A 89 -12.54 10.99 6.36
#